data_AF-A0A2V9YEC7-F1
#
_entry.id   AF-A0A2V9YEC7-F1
#
_cell.length_a   1.000
_cell.length_b   1.000
_cell.length_c   1.000
_cell.angle_alpha   90.00
_cell.angle_beta   90.00
_cell.angle_gamma   90.00
#
_symmetry.space_group_name_H-M   'P 1'
#
loop_
_entity.id
_entity.type
_entity.pdbx_description
1 polymer ?
#
loop_
_entity_poly.entity_id
_entity_poly.type
_entity_poly.pdbx_seq_one_letter_code
_entity_poly.pdbx_strand_id
1 'polypeptide(L)'
;FFFGGQVNDVFSNLHGLFEVGNGISFSGRPILFGCAGGAPDPVLANTVDCPGTPVLAAHLQPIAGYGGFGELSFPLSRIFHADPEGHNSGWVLHLQYGTDRAYAAEARRGNGLARTDLDTAALTYKLNKWVSFVQETSYINTRAATARSKLFQGVRVTQAHDWRNEFGTIFTF
;
A
#
# COMPACT_ATOMS: atom_id res chain seq x y z
N PHE A 1 4.70 5.24 4.08
CA PHE A 1 4.66 3.94 3.37
C PHE A 1 5.55 4.05 2.17
N PHE A 2 6.42 3.07 2.00
CA PHE A 2 7.65 3.27 1.26
C PHE A 2 7.62 2.66 -0.15
N PHE A 3 6.73 1.68 -0.44
CA PHE A 3 6.79 0.92 -1.69
C PHE A 3 5.48 0.84 -2.46
N GLY A 4 4.37 0.61 -1.76
CA GLY A 4 3.09 0.39 -2.42
C GLY A 4 2.05 1.49 -2.20
N GLY A 5 2.07 2.14 -1.04
CA GLY A 5 0.98 3.05 -0.60
C GLY A 5 -0.40 2.40 -0.50
N GLN A 6 -0.53 1.12 -0.90
CA GLN A 6 -1.78 0.38 -1.01
C GLN A 6 -2.47 0.17 0.33
N VAL A 7 -1.71 0.13 1.42
CA VAL A 7 -2.22 -0.02 2.78
C VAL A 7 -2.55 1.33 3.45
N ASN A 8 -2.31 2.46 2.77
CA ASN A 8 -2.64 3.79 3.29
C ASN A 8 -4.14 3.99 3.18
N ASP A 9 -4.81 4.04 4.32
CA ASP A 9 -6.19 4.46 4.34
C ASP A 9 -6.56 5.13 5.66
N VAL A 10 -7.75 5.73 5.68
CA VAL A 10 -8.42 6.22 6.87
C VAL A 10 -9.72 5.45 7.07
N PHE A 11 -10.22 5.42 8.31
CA PHE A 11 -11.56 4.94 8.61
C PHE A 11 -12.34 5.98 9.42
N SER A 12 -13.67 5.93 9.30
CA SER A 12 -14.57 6.79 10.08
C SER A 12 -14.61 6.32 11.53
N ASN A 13 -14.14 7.16 12.45
CA ASN A 13 -14.19 6.93 13.89
C ASN A 13 -15.16 7.93 14.55
N LEU A 14 -16.25 7.41 15.10
CA LEU A 14 -17.26 8.19 15.82
C LEU A 14 -16.88 8.53 17.27
N HIS A 15 -15.73 8.05 17.78
CA HIS A 15 -15.27 8.29 19.16
C HIS A 15 -16.34 7.99 20.23
N GLY A 16 -17.19 6.99 20.00
CA GLY A 16 -18.26 6.59 20.92
C GLY A 16 -19.60 7.31 20.72
N LEU A 17 -19.74 8.18 19.71
CA LEU A 17 -21.04 8.71 19.29
C LEU A 17 -21.91 7.60 18.69
N PHE A 18 -23.22 7.73 18.86
CA PHE A 18 -24.20 6.84 18.25
C PHE A 18 -24.28 7.12 16.74
N GLU A 19 -24.21 6.09 15.91
CA GLU A 19 -24.27 6.22 14.46
C GLU A 19 -25.67 6.64 14.01
N VAL A 20 -25.77 7.80 13.36
CA VAL A 20 -27.03 8.37 12.84
C VAL A 20 -27.17 8.08 11.34
N GLY A 21 -26.06 7.86 10.64
CA GLY A 21 -26.05 7.52 9.23
C GLY A 21 -24.70 7.82 8.57
N ASN A 22 -24.69 7.88 7.24
CA ASN A 22 -23.51 8.17 6.45
C ASN A 22 -23.78 9.15 5.30
N GLY A 23 -22.72 9.77 4.80
CA GLY A 23 -22.73 10.59 3.59
C GLY A 23 -21.49 10.31 2.75
N ILE A 24 -21.49 10.74 1.49
CA ILE A 24 -20.37 10.50 0.56
C ILE A 24 -19.46 11.73 0.55
N SER A 25 -18.18 11.55 0.83
CA SER A 25 -17.17 12.59 0.71
C SER A 25 -16.91 12.95 -0.75
N PHE A 26 -16.27 14.11 -0.99
CA PHE A 26 -15.80 14.47 -2.33
C PHE A 26 -14.91 13.39 -2.97
N SER A 27 -14.15 12.65 -2.16
CA SER A 27 -13.32 11.53 -2.62
C SER A 27 -14.10 10.22 -2.81
N GLY A 28 -15.43 10.26 -2.82
CA GLY A 28 -16.29 9.09 -3.02
C GLY A 28 -16.34 8.11 -1.83
N ARG A 29 -15.92 8.54 -0.63
CA ARG A 29 -15.85 7.65 0.55
C ARG A 29 -17.03 7.87 1.50
N PRO A 30 -17.61 6.81 2.08
CA PRO A 30 -18.62 6.98 3.11
C PRO A 30 -17.99 7.54 4.39
N ILE A 31 -18.48 8.70 4.84
CA ILE A 31 -18.18 9.30 6.13
C ILE A 31 -19.39 9.07 7.03
N LEU A 32 -19.16 8.50 8.22
CA LEU A 32 -20.21 8.31 9.21
C LEU A 32 -20.55 9.63 9.90
N PHE A 33 -21.78 9.75 10.38
CA PHE A 33 -22.24 10.84 11.22
C PHE A 33 -22.83 10.27 12.51
N GLY A 34 -22.69 11.00 13.61
CA GLY A 34 -23.22 10.55 14.89
C GLY A 34 -23.45 11.67 15.89
N CYS A 35 -24.15 11.36 16.96
CA CYS A 35 -24.46 12.28 18.04
C CYS A 35 -24.37 11.59 19.40
N ALA A 36 -24.19 12.38 20.47
CA ALA A 36 -24.06 11.85 21.82
C ALA A 36 -25.45 11.57 22.41
N GLY A 37 -25.63 10.39 23.01
CA GLY A 37 -26.92 9.95 23.54
C GLY A 37 -27.96 9.61 22.47
N GLY A 38 -27.54 9.42 21.21
CA GLY A 38 -28.45 9.07 20.14
C GLY A 38 -29.17 7.75 20.38
N ALA A 39 -30.45 7.69 19.99
CA ALA A 39 -31.27 6.49 20.11
C ALA A 39 -32.25 6.39 18.93
N PRO A 40 -32.67 5.17 18.51
CA PRO A 40 -33.72 5.02 17.52
C PRO A 40 -35.02 5.69 17.97
N ASP A 41 -35.66 6.46 17.07
CA ASP A 41 -36.93 7.12 17.36
C ASP A 41 -38.03 6.05 17.56
N PRO A 42 -38.85 6.15 18.64
CA PRO A 42 -39.88 5.15 18.95
C PRO A 42 -41.12 5.21 18.04
N VAL A 43 -41.28 6.27 17.25
CA VAL A 43 -42.44 6.56 16.40
C VAL A 43 -42.08 6.56 14.92
N LEU A 44 -40.93 7.13 14.55
CA LEU A 44 -40.46 7.27 13.17
C LEU A 44 -39.44 6.19 12.83
N ALA A 45 -39.88 5.17 12.10
CA ALA A 45 -39.02 4.08 11.64
C ALA A 45 -37.81 4.61 10.83
N ASN A 46 -36.63 4.04 11.10
CA ASN A 46 -35.34 4.39 10.47
C ASN A 46 -34.87 5.84 10.73
N THR A 47 -35.36 6.47 11.81
CA THR A 47 -34.82 7.76 12.27
C THR A 47 -34.17 7.61 13.65
N VAL A 48 -33.27 8.53 13.96
CA VAL A 48 -32.48 8.54 15.19
C VAL A 48 -32.65 9.91 15.84
N ASP A 49 -33.05 9.90 17.10
CA ASP A 49 -33.14 11.08 17.93
C ASP A 49 -31.78 11.43 18.51
N CYS A 50 -31.39 12.70 18.39
CA CYS A 50 -30.17 13.26 18.98
C CYS A 50 -30.55 14.29 20.06
N PRO A 51 -30.79 13.84 21.31
CA PRO A 51 -31.39 14.69 22.34
C PRO A 51 -30.42 15.79 22.81
N GLY A 52 -30.62 17.01 22.28
CA GLY A 52 -29.85 18.18 22.67
C GLY A 52 -28.38 18.17 22.23
N THR A 53 -28.00 17.27 21.33
CA THR A 53 -26.62 17.16 20.82
C THR A 53 -26.60 17.32 19.30
N PRO A 54 -25.64 18.08 18.75
CA PRO A 54 -25.54 18.20 17.30
C PRO A 54 -25.12 16.88 16.68
N VAL A 55 -25.55 16.64 15.44
CA VAL A 55 -25.01 15.58 14.59
C VAL A 55 -23.65 16.04 14.07
N LEU A 56 -22.62 15.25 14.33
CA LEU A 56 -21.23 15.53 13.98
C LEU A 56 -20.72 14.49 12.98
N ALA A 57 -19.86 14.93 12.07
CA ALA A 57 -19.14 14.02 11.19
C ALA A 57 -18.09 13.22 11.98
N ALA A 58 -17.89 11.96 11.61
CA ALA A 58 -16.86 11.12 12.17
C ALA A 58 -15.46 11.67 11.88
N HIS A 59 -14.55 11.44 12.81
CA HIS A 59 -13.13 11.72 12.59
C HIS A 59 -12.56 10.70 11.59
N LEU A 60 -11.80 11.18 10.62
CA LEU A 60 -11.04 10.30 9.73
C LEU A 60 -9.75 9.91 10.43
N GLN A 61 -9.75 8.72 11.04
CA GLN A 61 -8.57 8.21 11.73
C GLN A 61 -7.67 7.48 10.72
N PRO A 62 -6.38 7.85 10.62
CA PRO A 62 -5.44 7.12 9.79
C PRO A 62 -5.23 5.71 10.32
N ILE A 63 -5.13 4.75 9.42
CA ILE A 63 -4.70 3.40 9.74
C ILE A 63 -3.22 3.45 10.06
N ALA A 64 -2.87 3.05 11.28
CA ALA A 64 -1.49 2.93 11.69
C ALA A 64 -0.80 1.85 10.85
N GLY A 65 0.39 2.20 10.36
CA GLY A 65 1.20 1.34 9.54
C GLY A 65 2.65 1.32 10.01
N TYR A 66 3.33 0.25 9.64
CA TYR A 66 4.74 0.06 9.88
C TYR A 66 5.34 -0.67 8.68
N GLY A 67 6.62 -0.46 8.44
CA GLY A 67 7.26 -0.98 7.25
C GLY A 67 8.70 -0.52 7.15
N GLY A 68 9.37 -1.01 6.14
CA GLY A 68 10.76 -0.70 5.88
C GLY A 68 11.27 -1.46 4.68
N PHE A 69 12.54 -1.22 4.37
CA PHE A 69 13.23 -1.88 3.28
C PHE A 69 14.70 -2.06 3.56
N GLY A 70 15.27 -2.99 2.81
CA GLY A 70 16.70 -3.10 2.60
C GLY A 70 17.00 -3.13 1.11
N GLU A 71 18.12 -2.53 0.74
CA GLU A 71 18.67 -2.59 -0.61
C GLU A 71 20.13 -2.99 -0.52
N LEU A 72 20.55 -3.88 -1.42
CA LEU A 72 21.91 -4.37 -1.53
C LEU A 72 22.36 -4.26 -2.98
N SER A 73 23.56 -3.71 -3.18
CA SER A 73 24.16 -3.54 -4.51
C SER A 73 25.49 -4.28 -4.56
N PHE A 74 25.62 -5.19 -5.53
CA PHE A 74 26.80 -6.04 -5.72
C PHE A 74 27.49 -5.65 -7.02
N PRO A 75 28.72 -5.12 -6.98
CA PRO A 75 29.50 -4.83 -8.17
C PRO A 75 30.05 -6.14 -8.75
N LEU A 76 29.22 -6.86 -9.51
CA LEU A 76 29.52 -8.20 -10.02
C LEU A 76 30.83 -8.23 -10.81
N SER A 77 31.09 -7.23 -11.66
CA SER A 77 32.35 -7.15 -12.41
C SER A 77 33.58 -7.13 -11.49
N ARG A 78 33.51 -6.53 -10.30
CA ARG A 78 34.63 -6.53 -9.35
C ARG A 78 34.74 -7.87 -8.61
N ILE A 79 33.62 -8.43 -8.19
CA ILE A 79 33.57 -9.71 -7.44
C ILE A 79 34.12 -10.86 -8.30
N PHE A 80 33.78 -10.87 -9.59
CA PHE A 80 34.22 -11.90 -10.54
C PHE A 80 35.49 -11.55 -11.31
N HIS A 81 36.24 -10.53 -10.88
CA HIS A 81 37.51 -10.12 -11.49
C HIS A 81 37.42 -9.88 -13.01
N ALA A 82 36.33 -9.28 -13.48
CA ALA A 82 36.20 -8.90 -14.87
C ALA A 82 37.25 -7.84 -15.22
N ASP A 83 37.89 -8.01 -16.37
CA ASP A 83 38.87 -7.06 -16.89
C ASP A 83 38.24 -5.67 -17.02
N PRO A 84 38.75 -4.64 -16.32
CA PRO A 84 38.21 -3.28 -16.37
C PRO A 84 38.31 -2.63 -17.75
N GLU A 85 39.18 -3.10 -18.63
CA GLU A 85 39.28 -2.65 -20.02
C GLU A 85 38.41 -3.50 -20.98
N GLY A 86 37.90 -4.64 -20.50
CA GLY A 86 37.11 -5.57 -21.28
C GLY A 86 35.61 -5.24 -21.34
N HIS A 87 34.93 -5.77 -22.37
CA HIS A 87 33.48 -5.67 -22.55
C HIS A 87 32.64 -6.33 -21.44
N ASN A 88 33.28 -7.07 -20.52
CA ASN A 88 32.60 -7.71 -19.39
C ASN A 88 32.67 -6.86 -18.10
N SER A 89 33.20 -5.64 -18.19
CA SER A 89 33.19 -4.66 -17.10
C SER A 89 31.87 -3.88 -17.08
N GLY A 90 31.40 -3.53 -15.88
CA GLY A 90 30.22 -2.67 -15.71
C GLY A 90 28.93 -3.35 -15.25
N TRP A 91 28.97 -4.62 -14.86
CA TRP A 91 27.82 -5.33 -14.28
C TRP A 91 27.65 -5.01 -12.79
N VAL A 92 26.44 -4.61 -12.41
CA VAL A 92 26.02 -4.40 -11.02
C VAL A 92 24.65 -5.03 -10.82
N LEU A 93 24.53 -5.87 -9.79
CA LEU A 93 23.25 -6.45 -9.38
C LEU A 93 22.72 -5.69 -8.17
N HIS A 94 21.50 -5.21 -8.26
CA HIS A 94 20.74 -4.57 -7.19
C HIS A 94 19.64 -5.52 -6.73
N LEU A 95 19.55 -5.76 -5.44
CA LEU A 95 18.47 -6.50 -4.81
C LEU A 95 17.81 -5.59 -3.79
N GLN A 96 16.48 -5.53 -3.84
CA GLN A 96 15.69 -4.74 -2.91
C GLN A 96 14.55 -5.60 -2.35
N TYR A 97 14.33 -5.45 -1.05
CA TYR A 97 13.19 -6.03 -0.35
C TYR A 97 12.52 -4.94 0.46
N GLY A 98 11.22 -4.75 0.25
CA GLY A 98 10.38 -3.80 0.97
C GLY A 98 9.14 -4.47 1.53
N THR A 99 8.70 -4.03 2.71
CA THR A 99 7.41 -4.45 3.29
C THR A 99 6.69 -3.24 3.84
N ASP A 100 5.43 -3.09 3.47
CA ASP A 100 4.48 -2.13 4.03
C ASP A 100 3.38 -2.93 4.75
N ARG A 101 3.12 -2.63 6.03
CA ARG A 101 2.12 -3.33 6.85
C ARG A 101 1.20 -2.33 7.54
N ALA A 102 -0.04 -2.76 7.76
CA ALA A 102 -1.05 -2.06 8.54
C ALA A 102 -1.48 -2.92 9.73
N TYR A 103 -1.92 -2.29 10.82
CA TYR A 103 -2.56 -3.02 11.91
C TYR A 103 -3.86 -3.66 11.41
N ALA A 104 -3.94 -4.99 11.45
CA ALA A 104 -5.06 -5.73 10.85
C ALA A 104 -6.44 -5.32 11.41
N ALA A 105 -6.51 -4.96 12.70
CA ALA A 105 -7.75 -4.49 13.32
C ALA A 105 -8.23 -3.15 12.72
N GLU A 106 -7.31 -2.26 12.37
CA GLU A 106 -7.61 -0.97 11.74
C GLU A 106 -7.84 -1.11 10.24
N ALA A 107 -7.02 -1.94 9.57
CA ALA A 107 -7.19 -2.32 8.17
C ALA A 107 -8.61 -2.80 7.88
N ARG A 108 -9.18 -3.66 8.74
CA ARG A 108 -10.57 -4.14 8.59
C ARG A 108 -11.64 -3.04 8.63
N ARG A 109 -11.35 -1.90 9.26
CA ARG A 109 -12.25 -0.74 9.34
C ARG A 109 -12.11 0.20 8.13
N GLY A 110 -11.02 0.11 7.37
CA GLY A 110 -10.82 0.87 6.12
C GLY A 110 -10.73 -0.04 4.89
N ASN A 111 -9.69 0.16 4.07
CA ASN A 111 -9.51 -0.58 2.81
C ASN A 111 -9.32 -2.10 2.94
N GLY A 112 -9.20 -2.67 4.14
CA GLY A 112 -9.07 -4.11 4.41
C GLY A 112 -7.78 -4.75 3.90
N LEU A 113 -6.77 -3.98 3.52
CA LEU A 113 -5.44 -4.45 3.13
C LEU A 113 -4.50 -4.37 4.31
N ALA A 114 -3.78 -5.45 4.60
CA ALA A 114 -2.94 -5.55 5.80
C ALA A 114 -1.44 -5.51 5.49
N ARG A 115 -1.02 -5.94 4.31
CA ARG A 115 0.39 -6.06 3.97
C ARG A 115 0.61 -6.03 2.48
N THR A 116 1.66 -5.34 2.06
CA THR A 116 2.23 -5.41 0.72
C THR A 116 3.73 -5.65 0.84
N ASP A 117 4.23 -6.70 0.21
CA ASP A 117 5.67 -6.95 0.03
C ASP A 117 6.06 -6.60 -1.40
N LEU A 118 7.25 -6.02 -1.57
CA LEU A 118 7.89 -5.74 -2.85
C LEU A 118 9.30 -6.33 -2.83
N ASP A 119 9.52 -7.29 -3.72
CA ASP A 119 10.84 -7.86 -3.96
C ASP A 119 11.29 -7.36 -5.33
N THR A 120 12.53 -6.92 -5.46
CA THR A 120 13.04 -6.41 -6.75
C THR A 120 14.48 -6.89 -6.96
N ALA A 121 14.75 -7.33 -8.17
CA ALA A 121 16.09 -7.62 -8.65
C ALA A 121 16.33 -6.84 -9.93
N ALA A 122 17.37 -6.00 -9.95
CA ALA A 122 17.75 -5.24 -11.12
C ALA A 122 19.20 -5.54 -11.49
N LEU A 123 19.43 -5.91 -12.75
CA LEU A 123 20.75 -6.11 -13.31
C LEU A 123 21.08 -4.94 -14.22
N THR A 124 22.10 -4.18 -13.83
CA THR A 124 22.60 -3.04 -14.58
C THR A 124 23.87 -3.43 -15.32
N TYR A 125 23.95 -3.11 -16.61
CA TYR A 125 25.13 -3.23 -17.44
C TYR A 125 25.55 -1.88 -17.99
N LYS A 126 26.74 -1.44 -17.63
CA LYS A 126 27.33 -0.21 -18.18
C LYS A 126 28.13 -0.52 -19.44
N LEU A 127 27.57 -0.18 -20.61
CA LEU A 127 28.25 -0.35 -21.89
C LEU A 127 29.45 0.59 -22.05
N ASN A 128 29.28 1.86 -21.66
CA ASN A 128 30.34 2.87 -21.68
C ASN A 128 30.01 4.01 -20.69
N LYS A 129 30.80 5.09 -20.71
CA LYS A 129 30.57 6.24 -19.80
C LYS A 129 29.25 6.97 -20.03
N TRP A 130 28.61 6.79 -21.18
CA TRP A 130 27.40 7.49 -21.60
C TRP A 130 26.15 6.61 -21.59
N VAL A 131 26.29 5.29 -21.72
CA VAL A 131 25.16 4.38 -21.90
C VAL A 131 25.22 3.23 -20.90
N SER A 132 24.12 3.02 -20.20
CA SER A 132 23.88 1.83 -19.36
C SER A 132 22.51 1.23 -19.67
N PHE A 133 22.38 -0.08 -19.50
CA PHE A 133 21.12 -0.80 -19.59
C PHE A 133 20.75 -1.34 -18.23
N VAL A 134 19.46 -1.39 -17.92
CA VAL A 134 18.94 -1.97 -16.69
C VAL A 134 17.80 -2.90 -17.06
N GLN A 135 17.86 -4.13 -16.56
CA GLN A 135 16.73 -5.04 -16.54
C GLN A 135 16.28 -5.19 -15.09
N GLU A 136 15.06 -4.80 -14.79
CA GLU A 136 14.42 -5.02 -13.49
C GLU A 136 13.36 -6.11 -13.59
N THR A 137 13.30 -6.95 -12.57
CA THR A 137 12.17 -7.83 -12.28
C THR A 137 11.70 -7.52 -10.86
N SER A 138 10.43 -7.20 -10.70
CA SER A 138 9.79 -6.98 -9.40
C SER A 138 8.65 -7.98 -9.16
N TYR A 139 8.53 -8.42 -7.91
CA TYR A 139 7.43 -9.25 -7.43
C TYR A 139 6.69 -8.48 -6.34
N ILE A 140 5.41 -8.22 -6.58
CA ILE A 140 4.54 -7.51 -5.65
C ILE A 140 3.55 -8.50 -5.07
N ASN A 141 3.37 -8.48 -3.76
CA ASN A 141 2.47 -9.38 -3.06
C ASN A 141 1.64 -8.64 -2.02
N THR A 142 0.33 -8.57 -2.24
CA THR A 142 -0.62 -7.85 -1.39
C THR A 142 -1.56 -8.81 -0.68
N ARG A 143 -1.76 -8.60 0.63
CA ARG A 143 -2.56 -9.46 1.51
C ARG A 143 -3.68 -8.68 2.20
N ALA A 144 -4.86 -9.27 2.25
CA ALA A 144 -6.01 -8.75 2.96
C ALA A 144 -5.94 -9.02 4.47
N ALA A 145 -6.55 -8.14 5.27
CA ALA A 145 -6.65 -8.27 6.73
C ALA A 145 -7.64 -9.35 7.21
N THR A 146 -8.51 -9.80 6.29
CA THR A 146 -9.52 -10.83 6.51
C THR A 146 -9.52 -11.78 5.31
N ALA A 147 -9.60 -13.09 5.57
CA ALA A 147 -9.57 -14.07 4.50
C ALA A 147 -10.75 -13.91 3.53
N ARG A 148 -10.49 -13.98 2.22
CA ARG A 148 -11.50 -13.88 1.15
C ARG A 148 -12.38 -12.61 1.19
N SER A 149 -11.95 -11.56 1.88
CA SER A 149 -12.74 -10.32 2.00
C SER A 149 -12.59 -9.39 0.82
N LYS A 150 -11.52 -9.55 0.02
CA LYS A 150 -11.20 -8.71 -1.14
C LYS A 150 -11.32 -9.46 -2.45
N LEU A 151 -11.77 -8.74 -3.46
CA LEU A 151 -11.79 -9.18 -4.84
C LEU A 151 -10.49 -8.75 -5.48
N PHE A 152 -9.69 -9.73 -5.91
CA PHE A 152 -8.54 -9.50 -6.77
C PHE A 152 -8.83 -10.18 -8.10
N GLN A 153 -8.76 -9.43 -9.20
CA GLN A 153 -9.15 -9.92 -10.54
C GLN A 153 -10.54 -10.60 -10.55
N GLY A 154 -11.48 -10.10 -9.75
CA GLY A 154 -12.84 -10.64 -9.65
C GLY A 154 -13.00 -11.88 -8.76
N VAL A 155 -11.92 -12.43 -8.18
CA VAL A 155 -11.97 -13.61 -7.30
C VAL A 155 -11.75 -13.21 -5.84
N ARG A 156 -12.55 -13.79 -4.93
CA ARG A 156 -12.38 -13.60 -3.48
C ARG A 156 -11.19 -14.40 -2.97
N VAL A 157 -10.08 -13.71 -2.74
CA VAL A 157 -8.85 -14.31 -2.22
C VAL A 157 -8.29 -13.49 -1.06
N THR A 158 -7.39 -14.09 -0.29
CA THR A 158 -6.71 -13.43 0.84
C THR A 158 -5.44 -12.70 0.37
N GLN A 159 -4.94 -13.05 -0.81
CA GLN A 159 -3.67 -12.58 -1.33
C GLN A 159 -3.75 -12.45 -2.85
N ALA A 160 -3.11 -11.43 -3.40
CA ALA A 160 -2.81 -11.32 -4.81
C ALA A 160 -1.34 -11.01 -5.00
N HIS A 161 -0.78 -11.46 -6.11
CA HIS A 161 0.60 -11.17 -6.45
C HIS A 161 0.74 -10.89 -7.94
N ASP A 162 1.78 -10.15 -8.30
CA ASP A 162 2.09 -9.81 -9.68
C ASP A 162 3.60 -9.79 -9.91
N TRP A 163 3.99 -10.16 -11.13
CA TRP A 163 5.36 -10.08 -11.62
C TRP A 163 5.45 -8.99 -12.66
N ARG A 164 6.33 -8.02 -12.41
CA ARG A 164 6.60 -6.93 -13.32
C ARG A 164 8.02 -7.05 -13.85
N ASN A 165 8.20 -6.86 -15.15
CA ASN A 165 9.51 -6.82 -15.79
C ASN A 165 9.65 -5.51 -16.54
N GLU A 166 10.76 -4.81 -16.31
CA GLU A 166 11.05 -3.52 -16.92
C GLU A 166 12.46 -3.53 -17.51
N PHE A 167 12.62 -3.00 -18.72
CA PHE A 167 13.91 -2.83 -19.37
C PHE A 167 14.08 -1.35 -19.70
N GLY A 168 15.22 -0.79 -19.30
CA GLY A 168 15.54 0.63 -19.46
C GLY A 168 16.92 0.83 -20.06
N THR A 169 17.05 1.91 -20.85
CA THR A 169 18.34 2.44 -21.27
C THR A 169 18.55 3.79 -20.59
N ILE A 170 19.70 3.97 -19.94
CA ILE A 170 20.08 5.19 -19.23
C ILE A 170 21.18 5.87 -20.03
N PHE A 171 20.93 7.13 -20.41
CA PHE A 171 21.92 8.01 -21.03
C PHE A 171 22.47 8.97 -19.97
N THR A 172 23.79 9.03 -19.83
CA THR A 172 24.50 10.02 -19.01
C THR A 172 25.24 10.96 -19.96
N PHE A 173 25.27 12.26 -19.68
CA PHE A 173 25.92 13.30 -20.49
C PHE A 173 26.74 14.24 -19.62
#